data_AF-A0A7S0P6C6-F1
#
_entry.id   AF-A0A7S0P6C6-F1
#
_cell.length_a   1.000
_cell.length_b   1.000
_cell.length_c   1.000
_cell.angle_alpha   90.00
_cell.angle_beta   90.00
_cell.angle_gamma   90.00
#
_symmetry.space_group_name_H-M   'P 1'
#
loop_
_entity.id
_entity.type
_entity.pdbx_description
1 polymer ?
#
loop_
_entity_poly.entity_id
_entity_poly.type
_entity_poly.pdbx_seq_one_letter_code
_entity_poly.pdbx_strand_id
1 'polypeptide(L)'
;APAMPRIAHTFFGYSSDAATHMHIADGREFVLRTVACERQENSEMGRPCSREAGRAHTTRNSTTRTPVIPAAKGWDLIVLDAFDSQYIPAQMRSLPFIAACRQLLGNNGVLASNLFAREQRAASFDKELAVYVQVFGSFWHASTADGNFIIFAQSSTSATPTSLVAVARGLASRMRAYGVDLGLALRAW
;
A
#
# COMPACT_ATOMS: atom_id res chain seq x y z
N ALA A 1 16.76 7.75 3.76
CA ALA A 1 17.21 9.13 4.04
C ALA A 1 16.46 9.70 5.25
N PRO A 2 17.08 9.78 6.45
CA PRO A 2 16.41 10.28 7.66
C PRO A 2 16.06 11.77 7.63
N ALA A 3 16.57 12.52 6.64
CA ALA A 3 16.31 13.95 6.48
C ALA A 3 14.94 14.28 5.86
N MET A 4 14.28 13.34 5.17
CA MET A 4 13.06 13.61 4.41
C MET A 4 11.89 14.11 5.27
N PRO A 5 11.59 13.52 6.44
CA PRO A 5 10.58 14.06 7.36
C PRO A 5 10.76 15.53 7.71
N ARG A 6 12.01 15.92 8.01
CA ARG A 6 12.35 17.29 8.36
C ARG A 6 12.13 18.23 7.18
N ILE A 7 12.56 17.83 5.99
CA ILE A 7 12.36 18.62 4.76
C ILE A 7 10.86 18.79 4.45
N ALA A 8 10.09 17.70 4.53
CA ALA A 8 8.64 17.71 4.32
C ALA A 8 7.94 18.68 5.27
N HIS A 9 8.30 18.64 6.55
CA HIS A 9 7.74 19.55 7.55
C HIS A 9 8.12 21.01 7.27
N THR A 10 9.41 21.29 7.06
CA THR A 10 9.92 22.66 6.91
C THR A 10 9.44 23.35 5.64
N PHE A 11 9.38 22.63 4.51
CA PHE A 11 9.17 23.25 3.20
C PHE A 11 7.83 22.91 2.55
N PHE A 12 7.17 21.83 2.96
CA PHE A 12 5.94 21.34 2.32
C PHE A 12 4.74 21.30 3.27
N GLY A 13 4.88 21.82 4.49
CA GLY A 13 3.78 21.91 5.47
C GLY A 13 3.31 20.57 6.01
N TYR A 14 4.12 19.52 5.89
CA TYR A 14 3.76 18.19 6.42
C TYR A 14 3.75 18.20 7.95
N SER A 15 2.67 17.72 8.56
CA SER A 15 2.56 17.50 10.01
C SER A 15 2.00 16.12 10.31
N SER A 16 2.49 15.48 11.37
CA SER A 16 1.88 14.28 11.94
C SER A 16 0.78 14.66 12.94
N ASP A 17 -0.31 13.89 12.96
CA ASP A 17 -1.42 14.04 13.90
C ASP A 17 -1.90 12.66 14.40
N ALA A 18 -3.03 12.62 15.12
CA ALA A 18 -3.58 11.36 15.64
C ALA A 18 -4.04 10.37 14.54
N ALA A 19 -4.20 10.83 13.30
CA ALA A 19 -4.53 9.99 12.14
C ALA A 19 -3.30 9.68 11.28
N THR A 20 -2.20 10.42 11.45
CA THR A 20 -1.00 10.35 10.61
C THR A 20 0.22 10.03 11.46
N HIS A 21 0.61 8.75 11.45
CA HIS A 21 1.79 8.26 12.16
C HIS A 21 2.99 8.13 11.22
N MET A 22 4.15 8.63 11.65
CA MET A 22 5.39 8.55 10.89
C MET A 22 6.41 7.66 11.60
N HIS A 23 6.98 6.72 10.86
CA HIS A 23 8.08 5.87 11.31
C HIS A 23 9.32 6.12 10.46
N ILE A 24 10.43 6.50 11.09
CA ILE A 24 11.72 6.71 10.41
C ILE A 24 12.55 5.43 10.58
N ALA A 25 12.44 4.53 9.61
CA ALA A 25 13.15 3.26 9.57
C ALA A 25 13.31 2.77 8.13
N ASP A 26 14.01 1.66 7.94
CA ASP A 26 13.93 0.90 6.69
C ASP A 26 12.50 0.33 6.55
N GLY A 27 11.83 0.67 5.45
CA GLY A 27 10.44 0.27 5.22
C GLY A 27 10.27 -1.24 5.09
N ARG A 28 11.27 -1.95 4.56
CA ARG A 28 11.25 -3.42 4.51
C ARG A 28 11.35 -4.01 5.90
N GLU A 29 12.26 -3.51 6.72
CA GLU A 29 12.40 -3.96 8.11
C GLU A 29 11.10 -3.72 8.90
N PHE A 30 10.47 -2.55 8.72
CA PHE A 30 9.18 -2.23 9.34
C PHE A 30 8.10 -3.26 8.98
N VAL A 31 7.92 -3.56 7.69
CA VAL A 31 6.93 -4.53 7.22
C VAL A 31 7.21 -5.93 7.78
N LEU A 32 8.46 -6.40 7.70
CA LEU A 32 8.84 -7.74 8.14
C LEU A 32 8.68 -7.91 9.66
N ARG A 33 9.05 -6.89 10.46
CA ARG A 33 8.82 -6.89 11.90
C ARG A 33 7.34 -6.91 12.25
N THR A 34 6.53 -6.14 11.52
CA THR A 34 5.07 -6.10 11.72
C THR A 34 4.46 -7.49 11.49
N VAL A 35 4.84 -8.17 10.40
CA VAL A 35 4.40 -9.55 10.13
C VAL A 35 4.83 -10.53 11.21
N ALA A 36 6.08 -10.45 11.68
CA ALA A 36 6.57 -11.34 12.74
C ALA A 36 5.79 -11.15 14.06
N CYS A 37 5.50 -9.90 14.40
CA CYS A 37 4.71 -9.51 15.58
C CYS A 37 3.28 -10.09 15.50
N GLU A 38 2.58 -9.94 14.36
CA GLU A 38 1.23 -10.49 14.20
C GLU A 38 1.16 -12.03 14.24
N ARG A 39 2.23 -12.71 13.83
CA ARG A 39 2.33 -14.18 13.94
C ARG A 39 2.47 -14.63 15.39
N GLN A 40 3.27 -13.92 16.20
CA GLN A 40 3.44 -14.20 17.62
C GLN A 40 2.15 -13.97 18.42
N GLU A 41 1.43 -12.88 18.14
CA GLU A 41 0.12 -12.59 18.75
C GLU A 41 -0.93 -13.68 18.47
N ASN A 42 -0.84 -14.35 17.31
CA ASN A 42 -1.74 -15.45 16.94
C ASN A 42 -1.33 -16.80 17.55
N SER A 43 -0.07 -16.99 17.97
CA SER A 43 0.44 -18.25 18.49
C SER A 43 0.46 -18.34 20.01
N GLU A 44 0.62 -17.21 20.71
CA GLU A 44 0.63 -17.16 22.16
C GLU A 44 -0.68 -16.53 22.65
N MET A 45 -1.43 -17.22 23.51
CA MET A 45 -2.63 -16.66 24.13
C MET A 45 -2.30 -15.37 24.92
N GLY A 46 -2.45 -14.21 24.26
CA GLY A 46 -2.74 -12.94 24.91
C GLY A 46 -1.55 -12.09 25.40
N ARG A 47 -0.32 -12.26 24.89
CA ARG A 47 0.73 -11.25 25.10
C ARG A 47 0.84 -10.32 23.88
N PRO A 48 0.39 -9.06 23.97
CA PRO A 48 0.51 -8.14 22.84
C PRO A 48 2.00 -7.82 22.63
N CYS A 49 2.50 -8.12 21.44
CA CYS A 49 3.73 -7.50 20.95
C CYS A 49 3.37 -6.03 20.71
N SER A 50 4.05 -5.10 21.38
CA SER A 50 3.62 -3.71 21.57
C SER A 50 3.15 -3.00 20.29
N ARG A 51 1.85 -3.10 19.99
CA ARG A 51 1.12 -2.20 19.06
C ARG A 51 1.06 -0.76 19.61
N GLU A 52 1.60 -0.52 20.80
CA GLU A 52 1.48 0.69 21.61
C GLU A 52 2.59 1.73 21.43
N ALA A 53 3.29 1.76 20.30
CA ALA A 53 4.15 2.90 19.98
C ALA A 53 3.38 4.16 19.49
N GLY A 54 2.04 4.18 19.59
CA GLY A 54 1.24 5.31 19.07
C GLY A 54 -0.13 5.59 19.69
N ARG A 55 -0.57 4.84 20.72
CA ARG A 55 -1.88 5.11 21.34
C ARG A 55 -1.71 6.10 22.50
N ALA A 56 -1.56 7.39 22.16
CA ALA A 56 -1.61 8.45 23.16
C ALA A 56 -2.95 8.42 23.89
N HIS A 57 -2.88 8.30 25.21
CA HIS A 57 -4.01 8.37 26.13
C HIS A 57 -4.69 9.73 25.97
N THR A 58 -5.95 9.78 25.53
CA THR A 58 -6.78 10.99 25.65
C THR A 58 -8.18 10.58 26.12
N THR A 59 -8.61 11.21 27.20
CA THR A 59 -9.87 11.01 27.91
C THR A 59 -11.10 11.43 27.08
N ARG A 60 -12.12 10.55 27.12
CA ARG A 60 -13.57 10.69 26.85
C ARG A 60 -14.14 12.07 26.45
N ASN A 61 -14.89 12.14 25.34
CA ASN A 61 -16.37 12.13 25.27
C ASN A 61 -16.89 12.71 23.93
N SER A 62 -17.71 11.96 23.18
CA SER A 62 -18.93 12.47 22.51
C SER A 62 -19.60 11.38 21.66
N THR A 63 -20.89 11.17 21.91
CA THR A 63 -21.80 10.18 21.34
C THR A 63 -22.28 10.52 19.93
N THR A 64 -21.78 9.80 18.92
CA THR A 64 -22.51 9.49 17.68
C THR A 64 -22.05 8.11 17.19
N ARG A 65 -22.85 7.06 17.40
CA ARG A 65 -22.48 5.69 17.07
C ARG A 65 -22.79 5.39 15.61
N THR A 66 -21.90 5.82 14.71
CA THR A 66 -21.76 5.26 13.36
C THR A 66 -21.62 3.73 13.49
N PRO A 67 -22.20 2.90 12.61
CA PRO A 67 -21.98 1.47 12.67
C PRO A 67 -20.47 1.22 12.57
N VAL A 68 -19.86 0.79 13.67
CA VAL A 68 -18.48 0.32 13.69
C VAL A 68 -18.52 -1.02 12.99
N ILE A 69 -18.23 -1.03 11.69
CA ILE A 69 -17.82 -2.24 11.00
C ILE A 69 -16.63 -2.76 11.82
N PRO A 70 -16.67 -3.99 12.35
CA PRO A 70 -15.56 -4.52 13.14
C PRO A 70 -14.30 -4.35 12.33
N ALA A 71 -13.27 -3.70 12.90
CA ALA A 71 -12.01 -3.46 12.21
C ALA A 71 -11.53 -4.80 11.62
N ALA A 72 -11.53 -4.91 10.30
CA ALA A 72 -10.93 -6.05 9.64
C ALA A 72 -9.48 -6.11 10.12
N LYS A 73 -9.01 -7.28 10.54
CA LYS A 73 -7.61 -7.46 10.94
C LYS A 73 -6.75 -7.21 9.70
N GLY A 74 -6.09 -6.05 9.62
CA GLY A 74 -5.18 -5.68 8.52
C GLY A 74 -5.46 -4.30 7.92
N TRP A 75 -4.56 -3.85 7.04
CA TRP A 75 -4.64 -2.55 6.37
C TRP A 75 -5.59 -2.60 5.18
N ASP A 76 -6.42 -1.56 5.01
CA ASP A 76 -7.29 -1.41 3.83
C ASP A 76 -6.50 -1.00 2.58
N LEU A 77 -5.41 -0.25 2.76
CA LEU A 77 -4.54 0.21 1.68
C LEU A 77 -3.09 0.22 2.16
N ILE A 78 -2.22 -0.40 1.38
CA ILE A 78 -0.77 -0.22 1.49
C ILE A 78 -0.31 0.44 0.19
N VAL A 79 0.40 1.57 0.31
CA VAL A 79 0.99 2.27 -0.84
C VAL A 79 2.50 2.08 -0.79
N LEU A 80 3.06 1.50 -1.87
CA LEU A 80 4.50 1.37 -2.06
C LEU A 80 4.97 2.41 -3.08
N ASP A 81 5.58 3.46 -2.56
CA ASP A 81 6.28 4.49 -3.33
C ASP A 81 7.69 4.65 -2.76
N ALA A 82 8.55 3.70 -3.12
CA ALA A 82 9.86 3.48 -2.49
C ALA A 82 11.01 3.72 -3.47
N PHE A 83 10.87 4.73 -4.32
CA PHE A 83 11.91 5.14 -5.27
C PHE A 83 13.05 5.87 -4.56
N ASP A 84 14.28 5.46 -4.86
CA ASP A 84 15.48 6.24 -4.59
C ASP A 84 16.09 6.79 -5.91
N SER A 85 17.32 7.31 -5.83
CA SER A 85 18.03 7.86 -6.99
C SER A 85 18.40 6.83 -8.06
N GLN A 86 18.42 5.54 -7.72
CA GLN A 86 18.84 4.44 -8.59
C GLN A 86 17.66 3.61 -9.08
N TYR A 87 16.72 3.22 -8.22
CA TYR A 87 15.41 2.61 -8.53
C TYR A 87 14.70 2.20 -7.21
N ILE A 88 13.64 1.38 -7.26
CA ILE A 88 13.13 0.68 -6.07
C ILE A 88 14.14 -0.41 -5.65
N PRO A 89 14.54 -0.49 -4.37
CA PRO A 89 15.44 -1.53 -3.87
C PRO A 89 14.96 -2.94 -4.24
N ALA A 90 15.88 -3.79 -4.73
CA ALA A 90 15.54 -5.13 -5.25
C ALA A 90 14.81 -5.99 -4.21
N GLN A 91 15.15 -5.85 -2.93
CA GLN A 91 14.51 -6.60 -1.86
C GLN A 91 13.06 -6.17 -1.61
N MET A 92 12.70 -4.92 -1.93
CA MET A 92 11.32 -4.41 -1.88
C MET A 92 10.50 -4.75 -3.13
N ARG A 93 11.11 -5.35 -4.15
CA ARG A 93 10.44 -5.91 -5.33
C ARG A 93 10.41 -7.45 -5.32
N SER A 94 10.89 -8.07 -4.25
CA SER A 94 11.05 -9.51 -4.15
C SER A 94 9.77 -10.21 -3.69
N LEU A 95 9.63 -11.49 -4.06
CA LEU A 95 8.52 -12.34 -3.64
C LEU A 95 8.27 -12.35 -2.13
N PRO A 96 9.28 -12.53 -1.26
CA PRO A 96 9.05 -12.55 0.19
C PRO A 96 8.50 -11.22 0.73
N PHE A 97 8.93 -10.09 0.17
CA PHE A 97 8.48 -8.78 0.63
C PHE A 97 7.05 -8.46 0.17
N ILE A 98 6.73 -8.74 -1.09
CA ILE A 98 5.38 -8.53 -1.62
C ILE A 98 4.37 -9.47 -0.94
N ALA A 99 4.77 -10.71 -0.63
CA ALA A 99 3.97 -11.63 0.18
C ALA A 99 3.76 -11.14 1.62
N ALA A 100 4.78 -10.53 2.23
CA ALA A 100 4.64 -9.92 3.55
C ALA A 100 3.65 -8.74 3.53
N CYS A 101 3.66 -7.91 2.49
CA CYS A 101 2.67 -6.85 2.31
C CYS A 101 1.25 -7.41 2.20
N ARG A 102 1.04 -8.48 1.41
CA ARG A 102 -0.26 -9.15 1.30
C ARG A 102 -0.76 -9.67 2.65
N GLN A 103 0.11 -10.23 3.47
CA GLN A 103 -0.26 -10.75 4.80
C GLN A 103 -0.78 -9.65 5.73
N LEU A 104 -0.29 -8.42 5.60
CA LEU A 104 -0.73 -7.30 6.40
C LEU A 104 -2.06 -6.68 5.91
N LEU A 105 -2.49 -6.96 4.68
CA LEU A 105 -3.75 -6.45 4.15
C LEU A 105 -4.94 -7.14 4.82
N GLY A 106 -5.99 -6.36 5.08
CA GLY A 106 -7.30 -6.92 5.42
C GLY A 106 -7.90 -7.72 4.26
N ASN A 107 -9.02 -8.41 4.50
CA ASN A 107 -9.66 -9.28 3.49
C ASN A 107 -10.00 -8.58 2.16
N ASN A 108 -10.24 -7.26 2.19
CA ASN A 108 -10.51 -6.43 1.01
C ASN A 108 -9.43 -5.37 0.79
N GLY A 109 -8.29 -5.51 1.45
CA GLY A 109 -7.20 -4.56 1.35
C GLY A 109 -6.55 -4.57 -0.03
N VAL A 110 -6.03 -3.42 -0.44
CA VAL A 110 -5.36 -3.23 -1.72
C VAL A 110 -3.90 -2.85 -1.49
N LEU A 111 -3.00 -3.49 -2.23
CA LEU A 111 -1.63 -3.02 -2.42
C LEU A 111 -1.60 -2.14 -3.67
N ALA A 112 -1.25 -0.86 -3.51
CA ALA A 112 -0.94 0.05 -4.60
C ALA A 112 0.59 0.19 -4.70
N SER A 113 1.21 -0.29 -5.77
CA SER A 113 2.66 -0.18 -5.97
C SER A 113 2.98 0.65 -7.18
N ASN A 114 3.79 1.68 -7.00
CA ASN A 114 4.35 2.46 -8.10
C ASN A 114 5.60 1.77 -8.64
N LEU A 115 5.65 1.48 -9.94
CA LEU A 115 6.80 0.94 -10.66
C LEU A 115 7.15 1.90 -11.81
N PHE A 116 8.38 1.84 -12.34
CA PHE A 116 8.77 2.69 -13.46
C PHE A 116 8.88 1.87 -14.74
N ALA A 117 8.09 2.27 -15.73
CA ALA A 117 7.80 1.50 -16.92
C ALA A 117 8.73 1.81 -18.11
N ARG A 118 9.81 2.60 -17.92
CA ARG A 118 10.81 2.79 -19.00
C ARG A 118 11.46 1.48 -19.46
N GLU A 119 11.27 0.42 -18.68
CA GLU A 119 11.71 -0.96 -18.93
C GLU A 119 10.56 -1.93 -19.30
N GLN A 120 9.38 -1.46 -19.72
CA GLN A 120 8.27 -2.33 -20.20
C GLN A 120 8.65 -3.30 -21.32
N ARG A 121 9.82 -3.12 -21.96
CA ARG A 121 10.38 -4.00 -23.00
C ARG A 121 11.55 -4.86 -22.53
N ALA A 122 11.89 -4.81 -21.24
CA ALA A 122 12.98 -5.58 -20.66
C ALA A 122 12.44 -6.80 -19.92
N ALA A 123 13.11 -7.95 -20.09
CA ALA A 123 12.77 -9.19 -19.39
C ALA A 123 12.87 -9.09 -17.85
N SER A 124 13.45 -8.01 -17.31
CA SER A 124 13.43 -7.68 -15.88
C SER A 124 12.04 -7.28 -15.41
N PHE A 125 11.27 -6.55 -16.22
CA PHE A 125 9.96 -6.04 -15.86
C PHE A 125 8.93 -7.18 -15.73
N ASP A 126 8.94 -8.14 -16.66
CA ASP A 126 8.07 -9.32 -16.58
C ASP A 126 8.32 -10.14 -15.30
N LYS A 127 9.58 -10.21 -14.84
CA LYS A 127 9.93 -10.88 -13.57
C LYS A 127 9.40 -10.13 -12.36
N GLU A 128 9.38 -8.80 -12.40
CA GLU A 128 8.78 -7.97 -11.34
C GLU A 128 7.26 -8.18 -11.30
N LEU A 129 6.60 -8.18 -12.46
CA LEU A 129 5.15 -8.42 -12.54
C LEU A 129 4.77 -9.84 -12.12
N ALA A 130 5.57 -10.85 -12.46
CA ALA A 130 5.35 -12.25 -12.08
C ALA A 130 5.28 -12.43 -10.56
N VAL A 131 6.00 -11.62 -9.77
CA VAL A 131 5.90 -11.62 -8.31
C VAL A 131 4.49 -11.24 -7.86
N TYR A 132 3.87 -10.22 -8.47
CA TYR A 132 2.51 -9.80 -8.12
C TYR A 132 1.48 -10.86 -8.52
N VAL A 133 1.61 -11.44 -9.71
CA VAL A 133 0.76 -12.58 -10.15
C VAL A 133 0.90 -13.75 -9.17
N GLN A 134 2.11 -14.10 -8.77
CA GLN A 134 2.34 -15.21 -7.85
C GLN A 134 1.74 -14.96 -6.46
N VAL A 135 1.74 -13.72 -5.98
CA VAL A 135 1.24 -13.38 -4.63
C VAL A 135 -0.26 -13.10 -4.61
N PHE A 136 -0.79 -12.43 -5.62
CA PHE A 136 -2.16 -11.92 -5.67
C PHE A 136 -3.06 -12.63 -6.69
N GLY A 137 -2.49 -13.46 -7.56
CA GLY A 137 -3.20 -14.14 -8.65
C GLY A 137 -3.34 -13.24 -9.87
N SER A 138 -4.04 -12.12 -9.71
CA SER A 138 -4.14 -11.08 -10.74
C SER A 138 -4.08 -9.70 -10.10
N PHE A 139 -3.82 -8.69 -10.92
CA PHE A 139 -3.81 -7.31 -10.51
C PHE A 139 -4.32 -6.42 -11.63
N TRP A 140 -4.74 -5.23 -11.25
CA TRP A 140 -5.02 -4.17 -12.20
C TRP A 140 -3.86 -3.19 -12.26
N HIS A 141 -3.75 -2.41 -13.34
CA HIS A 141 -2.76 -1.35 -13.40
C HIS A 141 -3.30 -0.06 -14.01
N ALA A 142 -2.59 1.03 -13.78
CA ALA A 142 -2.73 2.28 -14.51
C ALA A 142 -1.35 2.77 -14.92
N SER A 143 -1.24 3.37 -16.09
CA SER A 143 0.01 3.97 -16.57
C SER A 143 -0.16 5.48 -16.69
N THR A 144 0.92 6.21 -16.42
CA THR A 144 0.97 7.67 -16.64
C THR A 144 1.78 7.99 -17.89
N ALA A 145 1.56 9.18 -18.47
CA ALA A 145 2.31 9.63 -19.64
C ALA A 145 3.83 9.67 -19.39
N ASP A 146 4.23 9.92 -18.15
CA ASP A 146 5.63 10.02 -17.74
C ASP A 146 6.29 8.65 -17.47
N GLY A 147 5.54 7.56 -17.67
CA GLY A 147 6.07 6.20 -17.58
C GLY A 147 5.99 5.58 -16.18
N ASN A 148 5.19 6.10 -15.25
CA ASN A 148 4.84 5.34 -14.05
C ASN A 148 3.85 4.24 -14.38
N PHE A 149 4.03 3.07 -13.76
CA PHE A 149 3.16 1.89 -13.85
C PHE A 149 2.68 1.54 -12.45
N ILE A 150 1.43 1.88 -12.16
CA ILE A 150 0.84 1.74 -10.84
C ILE A 150 0.03 0.46 -10.81
N ILE A 151 0.46 -0.52 -10.01
CA ILE A 151 -0.24 -1.78 -9.77
C ILE A 151 -1.25 -1.61 -8.65
N PHE A 152 -2.44 -2.20 -8.80
CA PHE A 152 -3.46 -2.35 -7.79
C PHE A 152 -3.78 -3.84 -7.61
N ALA A 153 -3.31 -4.43 -6.52
CA ALA A 153 -3.45 -5.85 -6.24
C ALA A 153 -4.27 -6.08 -4.96
N GLN A 154 -5.38 -6.81 -5.07
CA GLN A 154 -6.35 -6.96 -3.97
C GLN A 154 -6.11 -8.26 -3.18
N SER A 155 -6.26 -8.20 -1.85
CA SER A 155 -6.06 -9.35 -0.96
C SER A 155 -7.06 -10.48 -1.22
N SER A 156 -8.32 -10.18 -1.51
CA SER A 156 -9.30 -11.17 -1.93
C SER A 156 -9.28 -11.41 -3.44
N THR A 157 -9.29 -12.67 -3.85
CA THR A 157 -9.50 -13.11 -5.24
C THR A 157 -10.95 -12.96 -5.71
N SER A 158 -11.80 -12.30 -4.91
CA SER A 158 -13.21 -12.11 -5.24
C SER A 158 -13.28 -11.23 -6.49
N ALA A 159 -13.93 -11.77 -7.53
CA ALA A 159 -14.09 -11.12 -8.82
C ALA A 159 -14.41 -9.64 -8.62
N THR A 160 -13.57 -8.78 -9.19
CA THR A 160 -13.68 -7.33 -9.08
C THR A 160 -15.12 -6.92 -9.29
N PRO A 161 -15.83 -6.43 -8.25
CA PRO A 161 -17.21 -6.05 -8.42
C PRO A 161 -17.23 -4.92 -9.45
N THR A 162 -18.13 -4.99 -10.44
CA THR A 162 -18.43 -3.99 -11.47
C THR A 162 -18.31 -2.53 -10.98
N SER A 163 -18.49 -2.31 -9.68
CA SER A 163 -18.18 -1.10 -8.92
C SER A 163 -16.77 -0.49 -9.13
N LEU A 164 -15.66 -1.25 -9.22
CA LEU A 164 -14.32 -0.63 -9.27
C LEU A 164 -14.10 0.12 -10.58
N VAL A 165 -14.53 -0.49 -11.69
CA VAL A 165 -14.51 0.13 -13.02
C VAL A 165 -15.45 1.34 -13.07
N ALA A 166 -16.62 1.26 -12.42
CA ALA A 166 -17.54 2.39 -12.33
C ALA A 166 -16.95 3.57 -11.53
N VAL A 167 -16.30 3.29 -10.40
CA VAL A 167 -15.58 4.27 -9.58
C VAL A 167 -14.42 4.88 -10.36
N ALA A 168 -13.61 4.07 -11.03
CA ALA A 168 -12.49 4.55 -11.85
C ALA A 168 -12.96 5.47 -12.99
N ARG A 169 -14.06 5.12 -13.67
CA ARG A 169 -14.69 5.99 -14.68
C ARG A 169 -15.18 7.31 -14.08
N GLY A 170 -15.80 7.27 -12.90
CA GLY A 170 -16.24 8.46 -12.18
C GLY A 170 -15.09 9.39 -11.76
N LEU A 171 -13.91 8.83 -11.50
CA LEU A 171 -12.70 9.60 -11.15
C LEU A 171 -11.87 10.03 -12.37
N ALA A 172 -12.04 9.39 -13.54
CA ALA A 172 -11.16 9.58 -14.70
C ALA A 172 -11.04 11.05 -15.14
N SER A 173 -12.15 11.80 -15.13
CA SER A 173 -12.12 13.23 -15.49
C SER A 173 -11.28 14.07 -14.52
N ARG A 174 -11.35 13.77 -13.22
CA ARG A 174 -10.57 14.46 -12.17
C ARG A 174 -9.10 14.08 -12.24
N MET A 175 -8.80 12.83 -12.58
CA MET A 175 -7.44 12.30 -12.62
C MET A 175 -6.66 12.72 -13.87
N ARG A 176 -7.34 13.03 -14.98
CA ARG A 176 -6.72 13.63 -16.17
C ARG A 176 -6.00 14.95 -15.88
N ALA A 177 -6.49 15.75 -14.94
CA ALA A 177 -5.81 16.99 -14.53
C ALA A 177 -4.41 16.74 -13.95
N TYR A 178 -4.12 15.51 -13.52
CA TYR A 178 -2.84 15.08 -12.96
C TYR A 178 -2.06 14.17 -13.92
N GLY A 179 -2.43 14.10 -15.20
CA GLY A 179 -1.76 13.24 -16.19
C GLY A 179 -1.98 11.74 -15.99
N VAL A 180 -2.96 11.36 -15.16
CA VAL A 180 -3.31 9.96 -14.88
C VAL A 180 -4.49 9.55 -15.76
N ASP A 181 -4.25 8.59 -16.65
CA ASP A 181 -5.32 8.00 -17.46
C ASP A 181 -5.88 6.73 -16.78
N LEU A 182 -7.03 6.90 -16.12
CA LEU A 182 -7.78 5.78 -15.54
C LEU A 182 -8.67 5.06 -16.57
N GLY A 183 -8.86 5.62 -17.77
CA GLY A 183 -9.67 5.03 -18.84
C GLY A 183 -8.80 4.18 -19.76
N LEU A 184 -9.27 2.99 -20.17
CA LEU A 184 -8.56 1.97 -20.97
C LEU A 184 -7.38 1.22 -20.30
N ALA A 185 -6.82 1.70 -19.19
CA ALA A 185 -5.57 1.16 -18.64
C ALA A 185 -5.72 0.06 -17.57
N LEU A 186 -6.86 -0.02 -16.88
CA LEU A 186 -7.13 -1.11 -15.94
C LEU A 186 -7.28 -2.42 -16.71
N ARG A 187 -6.17 -3.13 -16.89
CA ARG A 187 -6.11 -4.48 -17.45
C ARG A 187 -5.71 -5.45 -16.35
N ALA A 188 -6.44 -6.54 -16.27
CA ALA A 188 -6.00 -7.70 -15.52
C ALA A 188 -4.77 -8.29 -16.21
N TRP A 189 -3.70 -8.47 -15.45
CA TRP A 189 -2.55 -9.30 -15.83
C TRP A 189 -2.77 -10.75 -15.40
#